data_AF-A0A0P0VWV9-F1
#
_entry.id   AF-A0A0P0VWV9-F1
#
_cell.length_a   1.000
_cell.length_b   1.000
_cell.length_c   1.000
_cell.angle_alpha   90.00
_cell.angle_beta   90.00
_cell.angle_gamma   90.00
#
_symmetry.space_group_name_H-M   'P 1'
#
loop_
_entity.id
_entity.type
_entity.pdbx_description
1 polymer ?
#
loop_
_entity_poly.entity_id
_entity_poly.type
_entity_poly.pdbx_seq_one_letter_code
_entity_poly.pdbx_strand_id
1 'polypeptide(L)'
;PFDGSRVEHQDALRQLWRLAYPNRDIPPLKSELWKEMGWQGTDPSTDFRGGGFISLENLIFFARNYPGSFQALLNKVQGQRADWEYPFAVAGINISFMLIQMLDLQSSVPSSKSGVRFVELLGRDENAFDHLYCIAFRLLDAQWLVKRASYMEFNEVLKSTRTQLERELVLEDVLEVKDLPSYTMLDK
;
A
#
# COMPACT_ATOMS: atom_id res chain seq x y z
N PRO A 1 13.99 6.31 6.74
CA PRO A 1 12.85 6.54 7.67
C PRO A 1 12.18 7.87 7.31
N PHE A 2 10.88 8.04 7.60
CA PHE A 2 10.25 9.37 7.50
C PHE A 2 10.84 10.30 8.59
N ASP A 3 10.93 11.58 8.27
CA ASP A 3 11.52 12.61 9.11
C ASP A 3 10.72 13.90 8.90
N GLY A 4 9.94 14.28 9.91
CA GLY A 4 9.08 15.45 9.86
C GLY A 4 9.83 16.78 9.85
N SER A 5 11.14 16.80 10.09
CA SER A 5 11.98 18.00 9.97
C SER A 5 12.45 18.26 8.54
N ARG A 6 12.44 17.23 7.68
CA ARG A 6 12.89 17.34 6.29
C ARG A 6 11.79 17.88 5.39
N VAL A 7 12.11 18.94 4.64
CA VAL A 7 11.18 19.59 3.71
C VAL A 7 10.70 18.60 2.65
N GLU A 8 11.59 17.75 2.11
CA GLU A 8 11.20 16.78 1.08
C GLU A 8 10.12 15.81 1.57
N HIS A 9 10.24 15.33 2.82
CA HIS A 9 9.28 14.40 3.40
C HIS A 9 7.93 15.08 3.68
N GLN A 10 7.96 16.31 4.17
CA GLN A 10 6.75 17.10 4.35
C GLN A 10 6.05 17.36 3.01
N ASP A 11 6.80 17.68 1.96
CA ASP A 11 6.25 17.95 0.63
C ASP A 11 5.63 16.71 -0.01
N ALA A 12 6.24 15.53 0.18
CA ALA A 12 5.63 14.26 -0.20
C ALA A 12 4.29 14.03 0.52
N LEU A 13 4.21 14.32 1.82
CA LEU A 13 2.97 14.17 2.58
C LEU A 13 1.87 15.14 2.10
N ARG A 14 2.25 16.40 1.81
CA ARG A 14 1.35 17.39 1.20
C ARG A 14 0.90 16.96 -0.21
N GLN A 15 1.80 16.35 -0.98
CA GLN A 15 1.49 15.81 -2.30
C GLN A 15 0.49 14.67 -2.24
N LEU A 16 0.64 13.72 -1.32
CA LEU A 16 -0.36 12.68 -1.08
C LEU A 16 -1.72 13.29 -0.76
N TRP A 17 -1.78 14.30 0.11
CA TRP A 17 -3.03 15.00 0.43
C TRP A 17 -3.69 15.61 -0.80
N ARG A 18 -2.94 16.33 -1.64
CA ARG A 18 -3.47 16.92 -2.89
C ARG A 18 -4.04 15.87 -3.84
N LEU A 19 -3.39 14.71 -3.95
CA LEU A 19 -3.85 13.63 -4.82
C LEU A 19 -5.12 12.96 -4.26
N ALA A 20 -5.20 12.80 -2.94
CA ALA A 20 -6.34 12.21 -2.26
C ALA A 20 -7.57 13.14 -2.23
N TYR A 21 -7.33 14.44 -2.02
CA TYR A 21 -8.37 15.45 -1.81
C TYR A 21 -8.11 16.72 -2.63
N PRO A 22 -8.28 16.66 -3.96
CA PRO A 22 -7.86 17.74 -4.87
C PRO A 22 -8.55 19.09 -4.62
N ASN A 23 -9.74 19.07 -4.00
CA ASN A 23 -10.55 20.26 -3.75
C ASN A 23 -10.50 20.73 -2.28
N ARG A 24 -9.56 20.23 -1.47
CA ARG A 24 -9.41 20.59 -0.05
C ARG A 24 -8.08 21.30 0.19
N ASP A 25 -8.10 22.28 1.07
CA ASP A 25 -6.87 22.90 1.55
C ASP A 25 -5.97 21.87 2.23
N ILE A 26 -4.66 22.07 2.11
CA ILE A 26 -3.67 21.18 2.69
C ILE A 26 -3.62 21.47 4.19
N PRO A 27 -3.84 20.48 5.06
CA PRO A 27 -3.74 20.67 6.49
C PRO A 27 -2.30 21.02 6.90
N PRO A 28 -2.12 21.71 8.03
CA PRO A 28 -0.85 21.75 8.72
C PRO A 28 -0.32 20.33 8.99
N LEU A 29 0.99 20.18 9.19
CA LEU A 29 1.61 18.88 9.45
C LEU A 29 1.01 18.12 10.64
N LYS A 30 0.46 18.86 11.61
CA LYS A 30 -0.34 18.32 12.71
C LYS A 30 -1.77 18.81 12.60
N SER A 31 -2.72 17.91 12.37
CA SER A 31 -4.13 18.24 12.16
C SER A 31 -5.03 17.02 12.36
N GLU A 32 -6.24 17.23 12.86
CA GLU A 32 -7.27 16.18 12.94
C GLU A 32 -7.69 15.66 11.56
N LEU A 33 -7.53 16.48 10.51
CA LEU A 33 -7.88 16.10 9.13
C LEU A 33 -7.09 14.89 8.62
N TRP A 34 -5.89 14.64 9.16
CA TRP A 34 -5.12 13.44 8.80
C TRP A 34 -5.85 12.15 9.19
N LYS A 35 -6.62 12.14 10.27
CA LYS A 35 -7.38 10.93 10.66
C LYS A 35 -8.41 10.51 9.62
N GLU A 36 -8.92 11.45 8.81
CA GLU A 36 -9.85 11.15 7.72
C GLU A 36 -9.22 10.31 6.60
N MET A 37 -7.91 10.45 6.38
CA MET A 37 -7.15 9.59 5.46
C MET A 37 -6.77 8.23 6.11
N GLY A 38 -7.09 8.03 7.39
CA GLY A 38 -6.76 6.83 8.13
C GLY A 38 -5.35 6.82 8.71
N TRP A 39 -4.78 7.98 9.07
CA TRP A 39 -3.62 8.06 9.96
C TRP A 39 -4.06 7.82 11.43
N GLN A 40 -3.21 7.24 12.30
CA GLN A 40 -3.63 6.92 13.69
C GLN A 40 -3.85 8.17 14.54
N GLY A 41 -3.08 9.22 14.29
CA GLY A 41 -3.08 10.45 15.06
C GLY A 41 -3.22 11.70 14.21
N THR A 42 -3.02 12.84 14.85
CA THR A 42 -2.97 14.13 14.15
C THR A 42 -1.64 14.36 13.44
N ASP A 43 -0.63 13.55 13.73
CA ASP A 43 0.73 13.66 13.20
C ASP A 43 1.11 12.38 12.46
N PRO A 44 0.99 12.37 11.11
CA PRO A 44 1.32 11.21 10.27
C PRO A 44 2.75 10.70 10.45
N SER A 45 3.69 11.53 10.92
CA SER A 45 5.09 11.13 11.10
C SER A 45 5.25 9.92 12.04
N THR A 46 4.30 9.75 12.96
CA THR A 46 4.30 8.68 13.98
C THR A 46 3.90 7.31 13.45
N ASP A 47 3.28 7.27 12.26
CA ASP A 47 2.74 6.07 11.62
C ASP A 47 3.75 5.37 10.68
N PHE A 48 4.74 6.10 10.14
CA PHE A 48 5.73 5.62 9.17
C PHE A 48 6.82 4.70 9.77
N ARG A 49 6.42 3.76 10.65
CA ARG A 49 7.31 2.81 11.33
C ARG A 49 7.90 1.79 10.35
N GLY A 50 7.47 0.53 10.39
CA GLY A 50 8.06 -0.55 9.59
C GLY A 50 8.16 -0.25 8.08
N GLY A 51 7.19 0.46 7.50
CA GLY A 51 7.19 0.84 6.09
C GLY A 51 8.03 2.07 5.74
N GLY A 52 8.47 2.89 6.71
CA GLY A 52 9.33 4.05 6.46
C GLY A 52 8.82 5.04 5.41
N PHE A 53 9.74 5.80 4.81
CA PHE A 53 9.42 6.80 3.78
C PHE A 53 8.90 6.19 2.47
N ILE A 54 9.40 5.01 2.08
CA ILE A 54 8.98 4.31 0.85
C ILE A 54 7.46 4.05 0.84
N SER A 55 6.85 3.79 2.00
CA SER A 55 5.39 3.61 2.07
C SER A 55 4.59 4.87 1.72
N LEU A 56 5.14 6.07 1.94
CA LEU A 56 4.55 7.33 1.46
C LEU A 56 4.67 7.44 -0.06
N GLU A 57 5.83 7.07 -0.61
CA GLU A 57 6.06 7.06 -2.05
C GLU A 57 5.13 6.07 -2.75
N ASN A 58 4.90 4.89 -2.16
CA ASN A 58 3.96 3.91 -2.69
C ASN A 58 2.51 4.43 -2.69
N LEU A 59 2.07 5.10 -1.62
CA LEU A 59 0.74 5.73 -1.58
C LEU A 59 0.58 6.81 -2.67
N ILE A 60 1.62 7.63 -2.88
CA ILE A 60 1.65 8.65 -3.93
C ILE A 60 1.63 8.02 -5.32
N PHE A 61 2.42 6.97 -5.52
CA PHE A 61 2.43 6.21 -6.77
C PHE A 61 1.05 5.63 -7.05
N PHE A 62 0.40 5.05 -6.04
CA PHE A 62 -0.93 4.48 -6.18
C PHE A 62 -1.96 5.54 -6.59
N ALA A 63 -1.97 6.68 -5.89
CA ALA A 63 -2.88 7.79 -6.19
C ALA A 63 -2.67 8.38 -7.61
N ARG A 64 -1.45 8.33 -8.14
CA ARG A 64 -1.11 8.85 -9.48
C ARG A 64 -1.44 7.89 -10.61
N ASN A 65 -1.11 6.62 -10.43
CA ASN A 65 -1.14 5.65 -11.52
C ASN A 65 -2.46 4.87 -11.58
N TYR A 66 -3.19 4.79 -10.46
CA TYR A 66 -4.48 4.12 -10.35
C TYR A 66 -5.47 4.95 -9.51
N PRO A 67 -5.75 6.22 -9.89
CA PRO A 67 -6.62 7.10 -9.13
C PRO A 67 -8.00 6.51 -8.85
N GLY A 68 -8.59 5.75 -9.78
CA GLY A 68 -9.89 5.09 -9.59
C GLY A 68 -9.86 4.11 -8.42
N SER A 69 -8.88 3.20 -8.43
CA SER A 69 -8.63 2.23 -7.36
C SER A 69 -8.31 2.89 -6.02
N PHE A 70 -7.44 3.91 -6.04
CA PHE A 70 -7.03 4.65 -4.86
C PHE A 70 -8.24 5.33 -4.19
N GLN A 71 -9.06 6.03 -4.97
CA GLN A 71 -10.25 6.73 -4.47
C GLN A 71 -11.32 5.75 -3.97
N ALA A 72 -11.50 4.62 -4.64
CA ALA A 72 -12.43 3.58 -4.19
C ALA A 72 -12.05 3.02 -2.81
N LEU A 73 -10.75 2.78 -2.58
CA LEU A 73 -10.22 2.30 -1.30
C LEU A 73 -10.25 3.37 -0.21
N LEU A 74 -9.83 4.60 -0.53
CA LEU A 74 -9.80 5.72 0.42
C LEU A 74 -11.20 6.00 0.97
N ASN A 75 -12.20 6.04 0.09
CA ASN A 75 -13.59 6.35 0.44
C ASN A 75 -14.44 5.10 0.74
N LYS A 76 -13.82 3.91 0.74
CA LYS A 76 -14.47 2.64 1.12
C LYS A 76 -15.77 2.35 0.34
N VAL A 77 -15.80 2.69 -0.95
CA VAL A 77 -17.05 2.77 -1.73
C VAL A 77 -17.67 1.42 -2.10
N GLN A 78 -16.96 0.32 -1.91
CA GLN A 78 -17.38 -1.02 -2.31
C GLN A 78 -17.71 -1.91 -1.11
N GLY A 79 -18.72 -2.77 -1.28
CA GLY A 79 -19.03 -3.88 -0.39
C GLY A 79 -19.73 -3.50 0.92
N GLN A 80 -20.16 -4.51 1.67
CA GLN A 80 -20.63 -4.34 3.04
C GLN A 80 -19.42 -4.40 3.97
N ARG A 81 -19.27 -3.38 4.81
CA ARG A 81 -18.11 -3.20 5.69
C ARG A 81 -18.52 -3.25 7.15
N ALA A 82 -17.63 -3.75 7.99
CA ALA A 82 -17.83 -3.72 9.43
C ALA A 82 -17.74 -2.29 9.97
N ASP A 83 -18.39 -2.02 11.11
CA ASP A 83 -18.29 -0.72 11.79
C ASP A 83 -16.83 -0.35 12.11
N TRP A 84 -16.04 -1.36 12.49
CA TRP A 84 -14.62 -1.24 12.78
C TRP A 84 -13.79 -1.59 11.55
N GLU A 85 -13.65 -0.62 10.65
CA GLU A 85 -12.95 -0.74 9.37
C GLU A 85 -11.43 -0.54 9.50
N TYR A 86 -10.62 -1.03 8.54
CA TYR A 86 -9.18 -0.78 8.58
C TYR A 86 -8.86 0.68 8.18
N PRO A 87 -7.95 1.35 8.91
CA PRO A 87 -7.49 2.69 8.57
C PRO A 87 -6.68 2.68 7.26
N PHE A 88 -7.10 3.47 6.26
CA PHE A 88 -6.54 3.44 4.90
C PHE A 88 -5.02 3.69 4.86
N ALA A 89 -4.54 4.83 5.36
CA ALA A 89 -3.11 5.15 5.30
C ALA A 89 -2.26 4.13 6.06
N VAL A 90 -2.66 3.77 7.28
CA VAL A 90 -1.96 2.78 8.13
C VAL A 90 -1.93 1.39 7.48
N ALA A 91 -3.02 0.96 6.82
CA ALA A 91 -3.02 -0.27 6.05
C ALA A 91 -1.99 -0.21 4.91
N GLY A 92 -1.90 0.93 4.21
CA GLY A 92 -0.85 1.20 3.24
C GLY A 92 0.56 1.01 3.80
N ILE A 93 0.86 1.56 4.98
CA ILE A 93 2.18 1.37 5.62
C ILE A 93 2.47 -0.11 5.90
N ASN A 94 1.46 -0.84 6.42
CA ASN A 94 1.59 -2.25 6.74
C ASN A 94 1.78 -3.12 5.49
N ILE A 95 1.17 -2.77 4.36
CA ILE A 95 1.38 -3.45 3.08
C ILE A 95 2.83 -3.28 2.62
N SER A 96 3.37 -2.06 2.60
CA SER A 96 4.77 -1.84 2.22
C SER A 96 5.72 -2.64 3.12
N PHE A 97 5.48 -2.64 4.44
CA PHE A 97 6.28 -3.42 5.37
C PHE A 97 6.19 -4.93 5.11
N MET A 98 4.98 -5.45 4.89
CA MET A 98 4.76 -6.86 4.55
C MET A 98 5.50 -7.25 3.27
N LEU A 99 5.45 -6.41 2.22
CA LEU A 99 6.16 -6.67 0.97
C LEU A 99 7.68 -6.68 1.15
N ILE A 100 8.23 -5.72 1.91
CA ILE A 100 9.67 -5.68 2.23
C ILE A 100 10.11 -6.99 2.91
N GLN A 101 9.32 -7.51 3.85
CA GLN A 101 9.60 -8.78 4.53
C GLN A 101 9.40 -10.00 3.63
N MET A 102 8.34 -10.02 2.81
CA MET A 102 8.01 -11.12 1.90
C MET A 102 9.10 -11.33 0.85
N LEU A 103 9.64 -10.22 0.33
CA LEU A 103 10.62 -10.19 -0.74
C LEU A 103 12.07 -10.19 -0.25
N ASP A 104 12.27 -10.14 1.07
CA ASP A 104 13.61 -10.18 1.69
C ASP A 104 14.52 -9.04 1.22
N LEU A 105 13.95 -7.83 1.01
CA LEU A 105 14.67 -6.68 0.42
C LEU A 105 15.74 -6.06 1.33
N GLN A 106 15.85 -6.54 2.57
CA GLN A 106 16.90 -6.12 3.50
C GLN A 106 18.15 -7.02 3.40
N SER A 107 18.05 -8.15 2.71
CA SER A 107 19.14 -9.08 2.48
C SER A 107 19.88 -8.73 1.19
N SER A 108 21.20 -9.00 1.16
CA SER A 108 22.01 -8.78 -0.06
C SER A 108 21.63 -9.74 -1.20
N VAL A 109 21.12 -10.91 -0.86
CA VAL A 109 20.59 -11.91 -1.79
C VAL A 109 19.29 -12.44 -1.19
N PRO A 110 18.13 -12.30 -1.87
CA PRO A 110 16.88 -12.82 -1.36
C PRO A 110 16.92 -14.33 -1.19
N SER A 111 16.47 -14.82 -0.03
CA SER A 111 16.41 -16.25 0.29
C SER A 111 15.08 -16.91 -0.11
N SER A 112 14.01 -16.11 -0.26
CA SER A 112 12.67 -16.61 -0.62
C SER A 112 12.51 -16.73 -2.14
N LYS A 113 11.72 -17.72 -2.60
CA LYS A 113 11.39 -17.89 -4.02
C LYS A 113 10.76 -16.61 -4.60
N SER A 114 9.86 -15.99 -3.85
CA SER A 114 9.20 -14.74 -4.23
C SER A 114 10.19 -13.59 -4.35
N GLY A 115 11.17 -13.48 -3.44
CA GLY A 115 12.21 -12.46 -3.47
C GLY A 115 13.14 -12.63 -4.68
N VAL A 116 13.61 -13.86 -4.95
CA VAL A 116 14.43 -14.16 -6.13
C VAL A 116 13.68 -13.79 -7.41
N ARG A 117 12.42 -14.23 -7.52
CA ARG A 117 11.60 -13.93 -8.70
C ARG A 117 11.33 -12.43 -8.84
N PHE A 118 11.08 -11.72 -7.74
CA PHE A 118 10.86 -10.28 -7.77
C PHE A 118 12.10 -9.51 -8.25
N VAL A 119 13.32 -9.93 -7.90
CA VAL A 119 14.55 -9.28 -8.41
C VAL A 119 14.63 -9.37 -9.94
N GLU A 120 14.21 -10.48 -10.53
CA GLU A 120 14.14 -10.62 -12.00
C GLU A 120 13.12 -9.64 -12.61
N LEU A 121 11.96 -9.48 -11.97
CA LEU A 121 10.92 -8.55 -12.43
C LEU A 121 11.37 -7.09 -12.28
N LEU A 122 12.02 -6.74 -11.17
CA LEU A 122 12.56 -5.41 -10.90
C LEU A 122 13.64 -5.02 -11.93
N GLY A 123 14.42 -5.99 -12.41
CA GLY A 123 15.39 -5.77 -13.50
C GLY A 123 14.75 -5.38 -14.84
N ARG A 124 13.43 -5.56 -15.01
CA ARG A 124 12.68 -5.22 -16.22
C ARG A 124 11.82 -3.97 -16.07
N ASP A 125 11.32 -3.70 -14.86
CA ASP A 125 10.50 -2.54 -14.52
C ASP A 125 10.96 -1.94 -13.20
N GLU A 126 11.49 -0.72 -13.24
CA GLU A 126 11.94 0.01 -12.05
C GLU A 126 10.79 0.31 -11.07
N ASN A 127 9.54 0.32 -11.55
CA ASN A 127 8.34 0.54 -10.75
C ASN A 127 7.70 -0.78 -10.29
N ALA A 128 8.37 -1.94 -10.47
CA ALA A 128 7.81 -3.24 -10.12
C ALA A 128 7.33 -3.30 -8.66
N PHE A 129 8.07 -2.70 -7.73
CA PHE A 129 7.67 -2.66 -6.32
C PHE A 129 6.37 -1.87 -6.11
N ASP A 130 6.26 -0.70 -6.73
CA ASP A 130 5.09 0.17 -6.60
C ASP A 130 3.85 -0.43 -7.27
N HIS A 131 4.00 -1.07 -8.43
CA HIS A 131 2.93 -1.85 -9.04
C HIS A 131 2.46 -2.98 -8.10
N LEU A 132 3.40 -3.74 -7.51
CA LEU A 132 3.08 -4.83 -6.60
C LEU A 132 2.37 -4.33 -5.34
N TYR A 133 2.77 -3.16 -4.83
CA TYR A 133 2.09 -2.46 -3.74
C TYR A 133 0.62 -2.16 -4.06
N CYS A 134 0.35 -1.60 -5.25
CA CYS A 134 -1.02 -1.26 -5.65
C CYS A 134 -1.90 -2.52 -5.73
N ILE A 135 -1.36 -3.60 -6.32
CA ILE A 135 -2.02 -4.92 -6.38
C ILE A 135 -2.29 -5.44 -4.97
N ALA A 136 -1.29 -5.41 -4.09
CA ALA A 136 -1.41 -5.88 -2.72
C ALA A 136 -2.51 -5.15 -1.94
N PHE A 137 -2.65 -3.83 -2.15
CA PHE A 137 -3.70 -3.05 -1.49
C PHE A 137 -5.09 -3.40 -2.00
N ARG A 138 -5.28 -3.50 -3.32
CA ARG A 138 -6.56 -3.98 -3.89
C ARG A 138 -6.91 -5.37 -3.41
N LEU A 139 -5.92 -6.25 -3.34
CA LEU A 139 -6.11 -7.62 -2.91
C LEU A 139 -6.47 -7.73 -1.43
N LEU A 140 -5.84 -6.92 -0.58
CA LEU A 140 -6.19 -6.81 0.84
C LEU A 140 -7.65 -6.41 1.02
N ASP A 141 -8.11 -5.38 0.31
CA ASP A 141 -9.52 -4.94 0.39
C ASP A 141 -10.50 -5.97 -0.16
N ALA A 142 -10.16 -6.64 -1.27
CA ALA A 142 -10.98 -7.72 -1.81
C ALA A 142 -11.15 -8.86 -0.80
N GLN A 143 -10.06 -9.30 -0.16
CA GLN A 143 -10.10 -10.33 0.86
C GLN A 143 -10.82 -9.86 2.13
N TRP A 144 -10.64 -8.61 2.52
CA TRP A 144 -11.35 -7.97 3.63
C TRP A 144 -12.87 -8.05 3.46
N LEU A 145 -13.35 -7.66 2.27
CA LEU A 145 -14.78 -7.68 1.93
C LEU A 145 -15.34 -9.10 1.88
N VAL A 146 -14.63 -10.05 1.25
CA VAL A 146 -15.05 -11.46 1.19
C VAL A 146 -15.17 -12.07 2.58
N LYS A 147 -14.23 -11.76 3.48
CA LYS A 147 -14.23 -12.25 4.86
C LYS A 147 -15.21 -11.52 5.78
N ARG A 148 -15.75 -10.37 5.35
CA ARG A 148 -16.46 -9.42 6.22
C ARG A 148 -15.64 -9.09 7.46
N ALA A 149 -14.35 -8.86 7.25
CA ALA A 149 -13.39 -8.64 8.31
C ALA A 149 -13.68 -7.35 9.07
N SER A 150 -13.29 -7.34 10.35
CA SER A 150 -13.20 -6.14 11.18
C SER A 150 -11.74 -5.83 11.46
N TYR A 151 -11.50 -4.70 12.13
CA TYR A 151 -10.17 -4.26 12.57
C TYR A 151 -9.38 -5.38 13.28
N MET A 152 -10.05 -6.26 14.03
CA MET A 152 -9.41 -7.35 14.77
C MET A 152 -8.78 -8.42 13.85
N GLU A 153 -9.32 -8.60 12.64
CA GLU A 153 -8.84 -9.57 11.64
C GLU A 153 -7.79 -8.99 10.68
N PHE A 154 -7.36 -7.73 10.84
CA PHE A 154 -6.44 -7.09 9.90
C PHE A 154 -5.17 -7.89 9.61
N ASN A 155 -4.54 -8.43 10.65
CA ASN A 155 -3.32 -9.24 10.48
C ASN A 155 -3.58 -10.57 9.77
N GLU A 156 -4.78 -11.16 9.92
CA GLU A 156 -5.17 -12.38 9.20
C GLU A 156 -5.38 -12.09 7.71
N VAL A 157 -6.03 -10.97 7.38
CA VAL A 157 -6.24 -10.53 6.00
C VAL A 157 -4.89 -10.20 5.35
N LEU A 158 -4.02 -9.45 6.03
CA LEU A 158 -2.68 -9.12 5.53
C LEU A 158 -1.84 -10.38 5.27
N LYS A 159 -1.93 -11.40 6.14
CA LYS A 159 -1.29 -12.71 5.92
C LYS A 159 -1.86 -13.43 4.71
N SER A 160 -3.18 -13.41 4.53
CA SER A 160 -3.85 -14.00 3.37
C SER A 160 -3.42 -13.31 2.06
N THR A 161 -3.26 -11.98 2.09
CA THR A 161 -2.79 -11.18 0.95
C THR A 161 -1.36 -11.58 0.59
N ARG A 162 -0.46 -11.64 1.59
CA ARG A 162 0.91 -12.12 1.42
C ARG A 162 0.96 -13.49 0.75
N THR A 163 0.23 -14.47 1.29
CA THR A 163 0.23 -15.84 0.76
C THR A 163 -0.25 -15.92 -0.68
N GLN A 164 -1.21 -15.07 -1.07
CA GLN A 164 -1.67 -15.03 -2.46
C GLN A 164 -0.61 -14.41 -3.38
N LEU A 165 0.02 -13.31 -3.00
CA LEU A 165 1.11 -12.70 -3.79
C LEU A 165 2.32 -13.62 -3.93
N GLU A 166 2.70 -14.35 -2.88
CA GLU A 166 3.78 -15.35 -2.93
C GLU A 166 3.49 -16.45 -3.97
N ARG A 167 2.22 -16.81 -4.18
CA ARG A 167 1.80 -17.79 -5.20
C ARG A 167 1.80 -17.19 -6.59
N GLU A 168 1.26 -15.99 -6.76
CA GLU A 168 1.15 -15.34 -8.06
C GLU A 168 2.53 -14.96 -8.62
N LEU A 169 3.47 -14.50 -7.78
CA LEU A 169 4.81 -14.10 -8.22
C LEU A 169 5.59 -15.23 -8.87
N VAL A 170 5.38 -16.48 -8.44
CA VAL A 170 6.16 -17.65 -8.92
C VAL A 170 5.50 -18.39 -10.08
N LEU A 171 4.42 -17.83 -10.67
CA LEU A 171 3.82 -18.37 -11.88
C LEU A 171 4.77 -18.21 -13.07
N GLU A 172 4.81 -19.22 -13.94
CA GLU A 172 5.76 -19.27 -15.06
C GLU A 172 5.50 -18.18 -16.11
N ASP A 173 4.24 -17.80 -16.29
CA ASP A 173 3.76 -16.82 -17.27
C ASP A 173 3.85 -15.35 -16.79
N VAL A 174 4.25 -15.11 -15.54
CA VAL A 174 4.44 -13.75 -14.99
C VAL A 174 5.82 -13.22 -15.37
N LEU A 175 5.90 -12.39 -16.41
CA LEU A 175 7.16 -11.80 -16.92
C LEU A 175 7.40 -10.38 -16.40
N GLU A 176 6.32 -9.65 -16.10
CA GLU A 176 6.28 -8.38 -15.37
C GLU A 176 5.22 -8.41 -14.25
N VAL A 177 5.29 -7.48 -13.30
CA VAL A 177 4.31 -7.40 -12.20
C VAL A 177 2.88 -7.19 -12.70
N LYS A 178 2.72 -6.61 -13.89
CA LYS A 178 1.41 -6.38 -14.52
C LYS A 178 0.76 -7.66 -15.08
N ASP A 179 1.52 -8.74 -15.20
CA ASP A 179 1.02 -10.06 -15.60
C ASP A 179 0.39 -10.82 -14.42
N LEU A 180 0.58 -10.37 -13.18
CA LEU A 180 -0.01 -11.01 -12.01
C LEU A 180 -1.55 -11.08 -12.17
N PRO A 181 -2.20 -12.21 -11.90
CA PRO A 181 -3.66 -12.33 -11.99
C PRO A 181 -4.41 -11.23 -11.23
N SER A 182 -3.92 -10.85 -10.05
CA SER A 182 -4.52 -9.79 -9.24
C SER A 182 -4.35 -8.37 -9.80
N TYR A 183 -3.52 -8.16 -10.84
CA TYR A 183 -3.40 -6.86 -11.52
C TYR A 183 -4.72 -6.40 -12.13
N THR A 184 -5.55 -7.35 -12.57
CA THR A 184 -6.89 -7.08 -13.15
C THR A 184 -7.85 -6.39 -12.17
N MET A 185 -7.54 -6.37 -10.87
CA MET A 185 -8.33 -5.68 -9.84
C MET A 185 -8.06 -4.16 -9.79
N LEU A 186 -7.01 -3.69 -10.48
CA LEU A 186 -6.66 -2.28 -10.56
C LEU A 186 -7.45 -1.61 -11.68
N ASP A 187 -8.29 -0.66 -11.29
CA ASP A 187 -8.88 0.33 -12.17
C ASP A 187 -7.99 1.58 -12.24
N LYS A 188 -7.84 2.14 -13.44
CA LYS A 188 -7.06 3.36 -13.71
C LYS A 188 -7.87 4.57 -13.34
#